data_AF-A0A2K5BXD5-F1
#
_entry.id   AF-A0A2K5BXD5-F1
#
_cell.length_a   1.000
_cell.length_b   1.000
_cell.length_c   1.000
_cell.angle_alpha   90.00
_cell.angle_beta   90.00
_cell.angle_gamma   90.00
#
_symmetry.space_group_name_H-M   'P 1'
#
loop_
_entity.id
_entity.type
_entity.pdbx_description
1 polymer ?
#
loop_
_entity_poly.entity_id
_entity_poly.type
_entity_poly.pdbx_seq_one_letter_code
_entity_poly.pdbx_strand_id
1 'polypeptide(L)'
;IILQLITNNILQSETNGAAGNKPEAVEVTFADFDGVLYHISNPNGDKTKVMVSISLKFYKELQAHGADELLKRVYGSFLVNPESGYNVSLLYDLENLPASKDSIVHQAGMLKRNCFASVFEKYFQFQEEGKEGENRAVIHYRDDETMYVESKKDRVTVVFSTVLSHAVLLIMHKSQEI
;
A
#
# COMPACT_ATOMS: atom_id res chain seq x y z
N ILE A 1 6.73 5.95 9.48
CA ILE A 1 5.98 7.24 9.40
C ILE A 1 4.50 6.98 9.14
N ILE A 2 4.12 6.26 8.08
CA ILE A 2 2.73 5.87 7.76
C ILE A 2 2.01 5.26 8.95
N LEU A 3 2.57 4.18 9.51
CA LEU A 3 2.00 3.51 10.68
C LEU A 3 1.83 4.50 11.83
N GLN A 4 2.86 5.27 12.18
CA GLN A 4 2.78 6.27 13.25
C GLN A 4 1.71 7.33 13.02
N LEU A 5 1.54 7.84 11.79
CA LEU A 5 0.52 8.85 11.47
C LEU A 5 -0.89 8.27 11.53
N ILE A 6 -1.09 7.05 11.01
CA ILE A 6 -2.37 6.36 11.09
C ILE A 6 -2.69 5.99 12.54
N THR A 7 -1.73 5.43 13.27
CA THR A 7 -1.81 5.15 14.70
C THR A 7 -2.19 6.40 15.47
N ASN A 8 -1.47 7.51 15.26
CA ASN A 8 -1.73 8.75 16.00
C ASN A 8 -3.13 9.29 15.70
N ASN A 9 -3.56 9.35 14.44
CA ASN A 9 -4.87 9.92 14.10
C ASN A 9 -6.05 9.01 14.52
N ILE A 10 -5.96 7.70 14.28
CA ILE A 10 -7.00 6.75 14.69
C ILE A 10 -7.05 6.67 16.22
N LEU A 11 -5.92 6.52 16.91
CA LEU A 11 -5.93 6.40 18.38
C LEU A 11 -6.23 7.73 19.10
N GLN A 12 -5.77 8.89 18.60
CA GLN A 12 -6.08 10.18 19.24
C GLN A 12 -7.57 10.52 19.19
N SER A 13 -8.22 10.20 18.07
CA SER A 13 -9.66 10.39 17.92
C SER A 13 -10.46 9.62 18.98
N GLU A 14 -9.97 8.46 19.42
CA GLU A 14 -10.57 7.66 20.49
C GLU A 14 -10.24 8.17 21.88
N THR A 15 -8.99 8.57 22.16
CA THR A 15 -8.66 9.15 23.47
C THR A 15 -9.53 10.38 23.75
N ASN A 16 -9.83 11.13 22.69
CA ASN A 16 -10.76 12.24 22.76
C ASN A 16 -12.20 11.75 22.98
N GLY A 17 -12.69 10.77 22.20
CA GLY A 17 -14.03 10.20 22.38
C GLY A 17 -14.27 9.61 23.79
N ALA A 18 -13.32 8.85 24.33
CA ALA A 18 -13.39 8.24 25.67
C ALA A 18 -13.34 9.27 26.81
N ALA A 19 -12.66 10.40 26.59
CA ALA A 19 -12.63 11.54 27.51
C ALA A 19 -13.87 12.46 27.39
N GLY A 20 -14.80 12.17 26.47
CA GLY A 20 -15.94 13.05 26.16
C GLY A 20 -15.54 14.30 25.36
N ASN A 21 -14.31 14.34 24.85
CA ASN A 21 -13.85 15.39 23.95
C ASN A 21 -14.41 15.15 22.54
N LYS A 22 -14.70 16.24 21.83
CA LYS A 22 -15.15 16.15 20.43
C LYS A 22 -14.01 15.58 19.57
N PRO A 23 -14.30 14.67 18.62
CA PRO A 23 -13.32 14.23 17.63
C PRO A 23 -12.68 15.44 16.93
N GLU A 24 -11.35 15.40 16.81
CA GLU A 24 -10.60 16.43 16.10
C GLU A 24 -10.65 16.20 14.59
N ALA A 25 -10.55 17.29 13.83
CA ALA A 25 -10.47 17.18 12.39
C ALA A 25 -9.08 16.67 12.00
N VAL A 26 -9.02 15.73 11.05
CA VAL A 26 -7.79 15.25 10.44
C VAL A 26 -7.78 15.62 8.96
N GLU A 27 -6.65 16.17 8.52
CA GLU A 27 -6.35 16.52 7.14
C GLU A 27 -4.83 16.46 6.97
N VAL A 28 -4.32 15.37 6.41
CA VAL A 28 -2.88 15.13 6.28
C VAL A 28 -2.57 14.54 4.93
N THR A 29 -1.69 15.19 4.18
CA THR A 29 -1.11 14.67 2.94
C THR A 29 0.38 14.44 3.14
N PHE A 30 0.87 13.27 2.75
CA PHE A 30 2.29 12.97 2.80
C PHE A 30 2.70 11.97 1.71
N ALA A 31 3.97 11.98 1.35
CA ALA A 31 4.54 11.04 0.39
C ALA A 31 5.24 9.87 1.09
N ASP A 32 5.37 8.76 0.39
CA ASP A 32 6.24 7.63 0.72
C ASP A 32 7.21 7.35 -0.44
N PHE A 33 8.10 6.37 -0.29
CA PHE A 33 8.98 5.94 -1.37
C PHE A 33 8.21 5.59 -2.65
N ASP A 34 8.89 5.60 -3.79
CA ASP A 34 8.36 5.19 -5.10
C ASP A 34 7.30 6.15 -5.66
N GLY A 35 7.32 7.42 -5.22
CA GLY A 35 6.38 8.43 -5.70
C GLY A 35 4.94 8.21 -5.23
N VAL A 36 4.75 7.42 -4.17
CA VAL A 36 3.44 7.13 -3.57
C VAL A 36 2.97 8.34 -2.77
N LEU A 37 1.70 8.70 -2.92
CA LEU A 37 1.06 9.77 -2.15
C LEU A 37 -0.06 9.19 -1.27
N TYR A 38 -0.10 9.64 -0.03
CA TYR A 38 -1.17 9.33 0.91
C TYR A 38 -1.97 10.58 1.27
N HIS A 39 -3.24 10.35 1.59
CA HIS A 39 -4.14 11.34 2.14
C HIS A 39 -4.97 10.74 3.26
N ILE A 40 -4.97 11.40 4.41
CA ILE A 40 -5.78 11.03 5.57
C ILE A 40 -6.69 12.20 5.88
N SER A 41 -8.01 11.98 5.82
CA SER A 41 -9.00 13.05 5.95
C SER A 41 -10.29 12.59 6.65
N ASN A 42 -11.10 13.55 7.07
CA ASN A 42 -12.50 13.29 7.42
C ASN A 42 -13.39 13.51 6.17
N PRO A 43 -13.91 12.45 5.54
CA PRO A 43 -14.68 12.60 4.31
C PRO A 43 -15.95 13.43 4.57
N ASN A 44 -16.21 14.42 3.71
CA ASN A 44 -17.32 15.37 3.86
C ASN A 44 -17.33 16.16 5.19
N GLY A 45 -16.19 16.24 5.88
CA GLY A 45 -16.08 16.89 7.19
C GLY A 45 -16.65 16.08 8.35
N ASP A 46 -17.01 14.81 8.11
CA ASP A 46 -17.54 13.92 9.15
C ASP A 46 -16.42 13.42 10.08
N LYS A 47 -16.31 14.05 11.25
CA LYS A 47 -15.21 13.79 12.20
C LYS A 47 -15.29 12.43 12.88
N THR A 48 -16.41 11.70 12.74
CA THR A 48 -16.51 10.32 13.23
C THR A 48 -15.93 9.31 12.24
N LYS A 49 -15.47 9.75 11.07
CA LYS A 49 -14.89 8.90 10.04
C LYS A 49 -13.50 9.34 9.66
N VAL A 50 -12.60 8.39 9.52
CA VAL A 50 -11.24 8.62 9.03
C VAL A 50 -11.06 7.85 7.74
N MET A 51 -10.78 8.56 6.65
CA MET A 51 -10.44 7.98 5.36
C MET A 51 -8.92 7.96 5.19
N VAL A 52 -8.38 6.85 4.71
CA VAL A 52 -6.97 6.70 4.32
C VAL A 52 -6.91 6.33 2.85
N SER A 53 -6.47 7.26 2.02
CA SER A 53 -6.36 7.11 0.57
C SER A 53 -4.91 7.02 0.13
N ILE A 54 -4.63 6.20 -0.87
CA ILE A 54 -3.30 6.01 -1.47
C ILE A 54 -3.36 6.18 -2.99
N SER A 55 -2.39 6.89 -3.54
CA SER A 55 -2.20 7.11 -4.96
C SER A 55 -0.83 6.57 -5.39
N LEU A 56 -0.83 5.71 -6.40
CA LEU A 56 0.33 5.09 -7.02
C LEU A 56 0.19 5.22 -8.55
N LYS A 57 1.18 5.83 -9.20
CA LYS A 57 1.17 6.03 -10.66
C LYS A 57 0.99 4.72 -11.44
N PHE A 58 1.50 3.62 -10.90
CA PHE A 58 1.52 2.28 -11.51
C PHE A 58 0.41 1.37 -10.97
N TYR A 59 -0.61 1.88 -10.27
CA TYR A 59 -1.67 1.02 -9.70
C TYR A 59 -2.40 0.19 -10.77
N LYS A 60 -2.57 0.72 -11.99
CA LYS A 60 -3.21 -0.01 -13.09
C LYS A 60 -2.45 -1.26 -13.51
N GLU A 61 -1.12 -1.25 -13.39
CA GLU A 61 -0.29 -2.41 -13.67
C GLU A 61 -0.50 -3.46 -12.58
N LEU A 62 -0.51 -3.05 -11.30
CA LEU A 62 -0.84 -3.96 -10.19
C LEU A 62 -2.26 -4.53 -10.32
N GLN A 63 -3.23 -3.71 -10.75
CA GLN A 63 -4.62 -4.14 -10.96
C GLN A 63 -4.70 -5.26 -12.02
N ALA A 64 -3.89 -5.22 -13.08
CA ALA A 64 -3.79 -6.30 -14.07
C ALA A 64 -3.24 -7.62 -13.49
N HIS A 65 -2.67 -7.58 -12.28
CA HIS A 65 -2.14 -8.71 -11.55
C HIS A 65 -2.92 -9.04 -10.26
N GLY A 66 -4.16 -8.56 -10.12
CA GLY A 66 -5.08 -9.00 -9.07
C GLY A 66 -5.08 -8.16 -7.79
N ALA A 67 -4.68 -6.89 -7.89
CA ALA A 67 -4.65 -5.99 -6.72
C ALA A 67 -6.02 -5.82 -6.06
N ASP A 68 -7.08 -5.62 -6.84
CA ASP A 68 -8.41 -5.34 -6.28
C ASP A 68 -8.97 -6.55 -5.51
N GLU A 69 -8.78 -7.76 -6.03
CA GLU A 69 -9.21 -9.01 -5.39
C GLU A 69 -8.48 -9.24 -4.07
N LEU A 70 -7.16 -9.02 -4.07
CA LEU A 70 -6.34 -9.11 -2.87
C LEU A 70 -6.78 -8.08 -1.83
N LEU A 71 -6.92 -6.81 -2.22
CA LEU A 71 -7.28 -5.72 -1.31
C LEU A 71 -8.67 -5.94 -0.73
N LYS A 72 -9.63 -6.41 -1.53
CA LYS A 72 -10.96 -6.77 -1.04
C LYS A 72 -10.91 -7.90 -0.01
N ARG A 73 -10.05 -8.90 -0.20
CA ARG A 73 -9.84 -10.00 0.75
C ARG A 73 -9.19 -9.53 2.05
N VAL A 74 -8.22 -8.61 1.98
CA VAL A 74 -7.46 -8.11 3.14
C VAL A 74 -8.25 -7.10 3.95
N TYR A 75 -8.90 -6.13 3.29
CA TYR A 75 -9.54 -5.00 3.95
C TYR A 75 -11.04 -5.14 4.12
N GLY A 76 -11.69 -6.04 3.37
CA GLY A 76 -13.10 -6.37 3.54
C GLY A 76 -14.00 -5.14 3.54
N SER A 77 -14.72 -4.93 4.64
CA SER A 77 -15.66 -3.82 4.82
C SER A 77 -15.00 -2.44 4.95
N PHE A 78 -13.69 -2.38 5.24
CA PHE A 78 -12.97 -1.11 5.32
C PHE A 78 -12.65 -0.55 3.93
N LEU A 79 -12.59 -1.39 2.90
CA LEU A 79 -12.34 -0.96 1.53
C LEU A 79 -13.60 -0.30 0.94
N VAL A 80 -13.47 0.94 0.51
CA VAL A 80 -14.56 1.72 -0.08
C VAL A 80 -14.20 2.18 -1.50
N ASN A 81 -15.15 2.86 -2.17
CA ASN A 81 -14.84 3.52 -3.43
C ASN A 81 -13.68 4.50 -3.24
N PRO A 82 -12.69 4.51 -4.14
CA PRO A 82 -11.54 5.40 -4.02
C PRO A 82 -11.94 6.87 -4.00
N GLU A 83 -11.26 7.64 -3.17
CA GLU A 83 -11.29 9.10 -3.19
C GLU A 83 -10.83 9.61 -4.57
N SER A 84 -11.42 10.71 -5.04
CA SER A 84 -11.04 11.32 -6.31
C SER A 84 -9.54 11.68 -6.31
N GLY A 85 -8.80 11.18 -7.31
CA GLY A 85 -7.35 11.38 -7.43
C GLY A 85 -6.49 10.30 -6.75
N TYR A 86 -7.12 9.35 -6.07
CA TYR A 86 -6.48 8.21 -5.42
C TYR A 86 -6.92 6.89 -6.05
N ASN A 87 -6.16 5.83 -5.81
CA ASN A 87 -6.42 4.51 -6.40
C ASN A 87 -7.18 3.58 -5.45
N VAL A 88 -6.90 3.69 -4.15
CA VAL A 88 -7.49 2.86 -3.10
C VAL A 88 -7.79 3.74 -1.89
N SER A 89 -8.96 3.55 -1.29
CA SER A 89 -9.36 4.24 -0.06
C SER A 89 -9.93 3.27 0.97
N LEU A 90 -9.46 3.41 2.20
CA LEU A 90 -9.98 2.71 3.37
C LEU A 90 -10.77 3.69 4.23
N LEU A 91 -11.92 3.28 4.73
CA LEU A 91 -12.76 4.09 5.61
C LEU A 91 -12.91 3.41 6.97
N TYR A 92 -12.56 4.15 8.02
CA TYR A 92 -12.70 3.73 9.41
C TYR A 92 -13.78 4.56 10.08
N ASP A 93 -14.85 3.90 10.50
CA ASP A 93 -15.90 4.49 11.33
C ASP A 93 -15.49 4.38 12.79
N LEU A 94 -15.17 5.50 13.43
CA LEU A 94 -14.69 5.57 14.81
C LEU A 94 -15.74 5.17 15.83
N GLU A 95 -17.03 5.20 15.45
CA GLU A 95 -18.13 4.75 16.31
C GLU A 95 -18.34 3.23 16.24
N ASN A 96 -17.74 2.56 15.24
CA ASN A 96 -17.94 1.14 14.97
C ASN A 96 -16.63 0.41 14.64
N LEU A 97 -15.62 0.57 15.49
CA LEU A 97 -14.34 -0.12 15.37
C LEU A 97 -14.38 -1.52 16.01
N PRO A 98 -13.66 -2.51 15.44
CA PRO A 98 -13.50 -3.82 16.06
C PRO A 98 -12.71 -3.73 17.37
N ALA A 99 -12.89 -4.72 18.26
CA ALA A 99 -12.23 -4.74 19.56
C ALA A 99 -10.69 -4.73 19.48
N SER A 100 -10.10 -5.38 18.47
CA SER A 100 -8.64 -5.43 18.28
C SER A 100 -8.16 -4.31 17.36
N LYS A 101 -7.89 -3.15 17.95
CA LYS A 101 -7.51 -1.92 17.23
C LYS A 101 -6.09 -1.94 16.65
N ASP A 102 -5.17 -2.63 17.32
CA ASP A 102 -3.80 -2.78 16.81
C ASP A 102 -3.78 -3.49 15.46
N SER A 103 -4.70 -4.44 15.25
CA SER A 103 -4.80 -5.18 13.99
C SER A 103 -5.20 -4.29 12.81
N ILE A 104 -6.22 -3.44 12.99
CA ILE A 104 -6.68 -2.51 11.93
C ILE A 104 -5.64 -1.44 11.63
N VAL A 105 -4.99 -0.89 12.65
CA VAL A 105 -3.93 0.11 12.50
C VAL A 105 -2.74 -0.49 11.77
N HIS A 106 -2.34 -1.71 12.14
CA HIS A 106 -1.28 -2.44 11.45
C HIS A 106 -1.64 -2.68 9.97
N GLN A 107 -2.85 -3.20 9.69
CA GLN A 107 -3.29 -3.45 8.31
C GLN A 107 -3.36 -2.17 7.46
N ALA A 108 -3.83 -1.06 8.04
CA ALA A 108 -3.84 0.25 7.37
C ALA A 108 -2.41 0.70 7.02
N GLY A 109 -1.45 0.52 7.93
CA GLY A 109 -0.04 0.81 7.69
C GLY A 109 0.61 -0.05 6.62
N MET A 110 0.02 -1.20 6.29
CA MET A 110 0.50 -2.11 5.25
C MET A 110 -0.08 -1.83 3.86
N LEU A 111 -0.86 -0.75 3.67
CA LEU A 111 -1.62 -0.51 2.44
C LEU A 111 -0.79 -0.54 1.16
N LYS A 112 0.36 0.17 1.12
CA LYS A 112 1.27 0.12 -0.05
C LYS A 112 1.78 -1.30 -0.29
N ARG A 113 2.27 -1.97 0.76
CA ARG A 113 2.78 -3.35 0.68
C ARG A 113 1.70 -4.30 0.14
N ASN A 114 0.47 -4.17 0.61
CA ASN A 114 -0.64 -5.01 0.20
C ASN A 114 -1.08 -4.71 -1.25
N CYS A 115 -0.95 -3.48 -1.76
CA CYS A 115 -1.12 -3.21 -3.19
C CYS A 115 -0.10 -4.02 -4.03
N PHE A 116 1.17 -4.00 -3.64
CA PHE A 116 2.24 -4.75 -4.32
C PHE A 116 2.14 -6.26 -4.16
N ALA A 117 1.61 -6.75 -3.04
CA ALA A 117 1.58 -8.19 -2.74
C ALA A 117 0.84 -9.01 -3.82
N SER A 118 -0.12 -8.40 -4.52
CA SER A 118 -0.91 -9.05 -5.57
C SER A 118 -0.07 -9.66 -6.69
N VAL A 119 0.92 -8.91 -7.20
CA VAL A 119 1.80 -9.42 -8.25
C VAL A 119 2.66 -10.58 -7.74
N PHE A 120 3.11 -10.55 -6.49
CA PHE A 120 3.91 -11.66 -5.95
C PHE A 120 3.06 -12.90 -5.72
N GLU A 121 1.88 -12.77 -5.10
CA GLU A 121 0.97 -13.89 -4.88
C GLU A 121 0.59 -14.59 -6.18
N LYS A 122 0.28 -13.83 -7.24
CA LYS A 122 -0.05 -14.38 -8.55
C LYS A 122 1.07 -15.26 -9.12
N TYR A 123 2.32 -14.79 -9.06
CA TYR A 123 3.44 -15.53 -9.66
C TYR A 123 3.92 -16.68 -8.77
N PHE A 124 3.79 -16.56 -7.44
CA PHE A 124 3.99 -17.71 -6.54
C PHE A 124 2.96 -18.80 -6.82
N GLN A 125 1.69 -18.44 -7.01
CA GLN A 125 0.65 -19.40 -7.38
C GLN A 125 0.93 -20.06 -8.74
N PHE A 126 1.38 -19.30 -9.74
CA PHE A 126 1.80 -19.90 -11.01
C PHE A 126 2.91 -20.95 -10.84
N GLN A 127 3.88 -20.67 -9.98
CA GLN A 127 4.97 -21.62 -9.71
C GLN A 127 4.47 -22.86 -8.97
N GLU A 128 3.63 -22.69 -7.94
CA GLU A 128 3.05 -23.78 -7.16
C GLU A 128 2.18 -24.71 -8.01
N GLU A 129 1.41 -24.15 -8.95
CA GLU A 129 0.56 -24.90 -9.87
C GLU A 129 1.32 -25.48 -11.08
N GLY A 130 2.62 -25.22 -11.21
CA GLY A 130 3.43 -25.65 -12.35
C GLY A 130 3.04 -24.99 -13.68
N LYS A 131 2.44 -23.79 -13.64
CA LYS A 131 2.09 -22.99 -14.82
C LYS A 131 3.34 -22.31 -15.38
N GLU A 132 3.89 -22.89 -16.43
CA GLU A 132 5.06 -22.38 -17.15
C GLU A 132 4.64 -21.56 -18.38
N GLY A 133 5.49 -20.62 -18.81
CA GLY A 133 5.30 -19.86 -20.06
C GLY A 133 4.32 -18.69 -19.96
N GLU A 134 3.83 -18.38 -18.76
CA GLU A 134 3.02 -17.18 -18.50
C GLU A 134 3.82 -15.90 -18.75
N ASN A 135 3.14 -14.86 -19.24
CA ASN A 135 3.78 -13.56 -19.46
C ASN A 135 4.32 -13.00 -18.14
N ARG A 136 5.55 -12.46 -18.16
CA ARG A 136 6.11 -11.75 -17.01
C ARG A 136 5.32 -10.48 -16.69
N ALA A 137 5.29 -10.12 -15.41
CA ALA A 137 4.79 -8.82 -14.98
C ALA A 137 5.85 -7.76 -15.25
N VAL A 138 5.41 -6.56 -15.60
CA VAL A 138 6.25 -5.38 -15.76
C VAL A 138 5.60 -4.26 -14.98
N ILE A 139 6.24 -3.84 -13.89
CA ILE A 139 5.72 -2.81 -12.98
C ILE A 139 6.69 -1.62 -12.97
N HIS A 140 6.26 -0.47 -13.50
CA HIS A 140 7.02 0.78 -13.52
C HIS A 140 6.85 1.52 -12.18
N TYR A 141 7.45 0.96 -11.12
CA TYR A 141 7.25 1.45 -9.76
C TYR A 141 7.90 2.82 -9.50
N ARG A 142 8.79 3.30 -10.38
CA ARG A 142 9.22 4.70 -10.51
C ARG A 142 9.21 5.11 -11.98
N ASP A 143 9.32 6.41 -12.24
CA ASP A 143 9.28 6.96 -13.61
C ASP A 143 10.40 6.38 -14.51
N ASP A 144 11.55 6.04 -13.93
CA ASP A 144 12.74 5.51 -14.62
C ASP A 144 13.20 4.13 -14.10
N GLU A 145 12.42 3.49 -13.22
CA GLU A 145 12.73 2.16 -12.69
C GLU A 145 11.62 1.14 -12.94
N THR A 146 11.97 -0.13 -13.08
CA THR A 146 11.01 -1.18 -13.43
C THR A 146 11.29 -2.46 -12.68
N MET A 147 10.24 -3.10 -12.18
CA MET A 147 10.28 -4.42 -11.56
C MET A 147 9.66 -5.43 -12.51
N TYR A 148 10.38 -6.53 -12.72
CA TYR A 148 9.93 -7.67 -13.52
C TYR A 148 9.69 -8.87 -12.61
N VAL A 149 8.55 -9.54 -12.76
CA VAL A 149 8.24 -10.78 -12.02
C VAL A 149 7.91 -11.88 -13.02
N GLU A 150 8.61 -13.00 -12.91
CA GLU A 150 8.45 -14.14 -13.81
C GLU A 150 8.46 -15.46 -13.02
N SER A 151 7.55 -16.36 -13.36
CA SER A 151 7.49 -17.70 -12.80
C SER A 151 8.17 -18.69 -13.74
N LYS A 152 9.00 -19.56 -13.18
CA LYS A 152 9.66 -20.67 -13.85
C LYS A 152 9.35 -21.96 -13.10
N LYS A 153 9.65 -23.09 -13.73
CA LYS A 153 9.39 -24.43 -13.18
C LYS A 153 9.79 -24.60 -11.72
N ASP A 154 10.99 -24.16 -11.34
CA ASP A 154 11.60 -24.40 -10.04
C ASP A 154 11.74 -23.15 -9.16
N ARG A 155 11.32 -21.97 -9.64
CA ARG A 155 11.55 -20.69 -8.96
C ARG A 155 10.65 -19.58 -9.48
N VAL A 156 10.50 -18.54 -8.66
CA VAL A 156 10.04 -17.23 -9.12
C VAL A 156 11.22 -16.27 -9.14
N THR A 157 11.38 -15.55 -10.24
CA THR A 157 12.44 -14.56 -10.44
C THR A 157 11.85 -13.16 -10.34
N VAL A 158 12.47 -12.33 -9.52
CA VAL A 158 12.14 -10.90 -9.39
C VAL A 158 13.37 -10.11 -9.77
N VAL A 159 13.27 -9.25 -10.79
CA VAL A 159 14.37 -8.40 -11.26
C VAL A 159 13.98 -6.94 -11.06
N PHE A 160 14.84 -6.19 -10.38
CA PHE A 160 14.72 -4.74 -10.25
C PHE A 160 15.70 -4.05 -11.19
N SER A 161 15.18 -3.24 -12.11
CA SER A 161 15.94 -2.32 -12.94
C SER A 161 15.89 -0.93 -12.27
N THR A 162 16.88 -0.65 -11.42
CA THR A 162 17.01 0.62 -10.68
C THR A 162 18.02 1.55 -11.34
N VAL A 163 17.82 2.87 -11.16
CA VAL A 163 18.72 3.91 -11.67
C VAL A 163 19.49 4.53 -10.51
N LEU A 164 20.81 4.34 -10.52
CA LEU A 164 21.70 5.02 -9.58
C LEU A 164 22.18 6.34 -10.20
N SER A 165 21.53 7.44 -9.83
CA SER A 165 21.74 8.76 -10.44
C SER A 165 23.12 9.38 -10.14
N HIS A 166 23.87 8.84 -9.18
CA HIS A 166 25.19 9.35 -8.79
C HIS A 166 26.26 8.26 -8.92
N ALA A 167 27.37 8.59 -9.60
CA ALA A 167 28.49 7.67 -9.81
C ALA A 167 29.09 7.12 -8.50
N VAL A 168 29.09 7.93 -7.42
CA VAL A 168 29.56 7.48 -6.11
C VAL A 168 28.66 6.38 -5.54
N LEU A 169 27.34 6.47 -5.70
CA LEU A 169 26.41 5.42 -5.26
C LEU A 169 26.63 4.13 -6.06
N LEU A 170 26.89 4.23 -7.37
CA LEU A 170 27.20 3.08 -8.21
C LEU A 170 28.48 2.36 -7.75
N ILE A 171 29.54 3.12 -7.45
CA ILE A 171 30.82 2.55 -6.98
C ILE A 171 30.65 1.90 -5.61
N MET A 172 29.98 2.59 -4.67
CA MET A 172 29.71 2.06 -3.34
C MET A 172 28.92 0.75 -3.42
N HIS A 173 27.85 0.71 -4.23
CA HIS A 173 27.04 -0.50 -4.42
C HIS A 173 27.86 -1.66 -5.01
N LYS A 174 28.65 -1.41 -6.07
CA LYS A 174 29.48 -2.47 -6.67
C LYS A 174 30.62 -2.94 -5.78
N SER A 175 31.15 -2.07 -4.92
CA SER A 175 32.25 -2.42 -4.01
C SER A 175 31.84 -3.33 -2.85
N GLN A 176 30.54 -3.47 -2.56
CA GLN A 176 30.05 -4.44 -1.56
C GLN A 176 29.93 -5.87 -2.13
N GLU A 177 30.14 -6.05 -3.42
CA GLU A 177 30.14 -7.36 -4.09
C GLU A 177 31.56 -7.94 -4.29
N ILE A 178 32.60 -7.26 -3.81
CA ILE A 178 34.03 -7.65 -3.88
C ILE A 178 34.55 -7.95 -2.47
#